data_AF-A0A0L0V445-F1
#
_entry.id   AF-A0A0L0V445-F1
#
_cell.length_a   1.000
_cell.length_b   1.000
_cell.length_c   1.000
_cell.angle_alpha   90.00
_cell.angle_beta   90.00
_cell.angle_gamma   90.00
#
_symmetry.space_group_name_H-M   'P 1'
#
loop_
_entity.id
_entity.type
_entity.pdbx_description
1 polymer ?
#
loop_
_entity_poly.entity_id
_entity_poly.type
_entity_poly.pdbx_seq_one_letter_code
_entity_poly.pdbx_strand_id
1 'polypeptide(L)'
;MKLLENMAMPWEQVREVPVIYHITGAMTFVNEVPKVIPPVYHAQWASMWLSMRREKRDRRPFKGMRFTPFDDEESPLDYGANILDTEPTEAIQTDLDEEEDAPDLDWFYDHKPLTKKYKATNTDFIDNNFYLFEPKAFFTAKAMNMAIPGGARFEPLHRDAESYDDDWNELNGINKVTFVSRSVPFGDRYVVGTLSIQSSQWTNNQDSGCSTCQELLKDYVLNELHKRKPKPQSKKDLFRQLKNTKFFKTTRLHWAEVGLQFCRQGYNMLNLLIHGKNLNYLHLDCDMNLKPVKTLTTKEQKKNCHVQYRLRNVDALQLADGLQFTFAHVGQLTGMYQYKYKLMKQIRQCKDLKHVIYYCFNTGAVGKDPGVSFWAPGWRVRLFFMRGIIPRLEIYSPDSLKVKTVKEWRKPLQNNVLKGEHAPVFFC
;
A
#
# COMPACT_ATOMS: atom_id res chain seq x y z
N MET A 1 -1.89 7.15 10.29
CA MET A 1 -2.34 5.75 10.05
C MET A 1 -3.85 5.62 10.09
N LYS A 2 -4.52 5.97 11.19
CA LYS A 2 -5.98 5.79 11.32
C LYS A 2 -6.83 6.51 10.28
N LEU A 3 -6.38 7.68 9.83
CA LEU A 3 -6.98 8.38 8.68
C LEU A 3 -6.92 7.54 7.40
N LEU A 4 -5.71 7.10 7.01
CA LEU A 4 -5.50 6.27 5.81
C LEU A 4 -6.19 4.90 5.89
N GLU A 5 -6.29 4.31 7.08
CA GLU A 5 -6.99 3.04 7.29
C GLU A 5 -8.49 3.17 6.98
N ASN A 6 -9.08 4.34 7.21
CA ASN A 6 -10.50 4.59 7.00
C ASN A 6 -10.79 5.37 5.71
N MET A 7 -9.92 5.29 4.69
CA MET A 7 -10.18 5.88 3.36
C MET A 7 -11.50 5.39 2.78
N ALA A 8 -12.29 6.32 2.22
CA ALA A 8 -13.53 6.00 1.52
C ALA A 8 -13.26 5.06 0.33
N MET A 9 -14.08 4.03 0.19
CA MET A 9 -13.95 3.06 -0.90
C MET A 9 -14.56 3.63 -2.19
N PRO A 10 -14.22 3.12 -3.39
CA PRO A 10 -14.64 3.72 -4.66
C PRO A 10 -16.16 3.74 -4.91
N TRP A 11 -16.90 2.86 -4.24
CA TRP A 11 -18.37 2.78 -4.27
C TRP A 11 -19.05 3.68 -3.23
N GLU A 12 -18.29 4.36 -2.37
CA GLU A 12 -18.78 5.29 -1.36
C GLU A 12 -18.57 6.74 -1.82
N GLN A 13 -19.65 7.54 -1.86
CA GLN A 13 -19.56 8.98 -2.16
C GLN A 13 -19.02 9.79 -0.98
N VAL A 14 -19.52 9.48 0.21
CA VAL A 14 -19.21 10.15 1.48
C VAL A 14 -18.97 9.09 2.53
N ARG A 15 -17.97 9.34 3.38
CA ARG A 15 -17.75 8.54 4.58
C ARG A 15 -17.75 9.44 5.80
N GLU A 16 -18.60 9.12 6.76
CA GLU A 16 -18.59 9.72 8.10
C GLU A 16 -17.86 8.82 9.08
N VAL A 17 -16.88 9.38 9.78
CA VAL A 17 -16.07 8.64 10.74
C VAL A 17 -16.20 9.24 12.13
N PRO A 18 -16.21 8.40 13.19
CA PRO A 18 -16.10 8.90 14.56
C PRO A 18 -14.68 9.41 14.80
N VAL A 19 -14.57 10.62 15.34
CA VAL A 19 -13.31 11.31 15.58
C VAL A 19 -13.16 11.61 17.05
N ILE A 20 -11.95 11.42 17.57
CA ILE A 20 -11.52 11.93 18.86
C ILE A 20 -10.60 13.13 18.60
N TYR A 21 -10.94 14.30 19.13
CA TYR A 21 -10.18 15.53 18.93
C TYR A 21 -9.84 16.19 20.26
N HIS A 22 -8.70 16.87 20.29
CA HIS A 22 -8.29 17.68 21.44
C HIS A 22 -9.11 18.97 21.50
N ILE A 23 -9.49 19.43 22.69
CA ILE A 23 -10.33 20.64 22.88
C ILE A 23 -9.75 21.91 22.26
N THR A 24 -8.42 22.02 22.12
CA THR A 24 -7.76 23.16 21.47
C THR A 24 -7.63 23.02 19.94
N GLY A 25 -8.06 21.89 19.37
CA GLY A 25 -7.86 21.58 17.95
C GLY A 25 -6.43 21.16 17.58
N ALA A 26 -5.56 20.88 18.56
CA ALA A 26 -4.17 20.52 18.30
C ALA A 26 -3.99 19.20 17.54
N MET A 27 -4.84 18.21 17.82
CA MET A 27 -4.78 16.87 17.20
C MET A 27 -6.18 16.28 17.04
N THR A 28 -6.40 15.63 15.88
CA THR A 28 -7.62 14.88 15.55
C THR A 28 -7.27 13.45 15.14
N PHE A 29 -7.95 12.47 15.74
CA PHE A 29 -7.76 11.04 15.46
C PHE A 29 -9.06 10.39 15.02
N VAL A 30 -9.01 9.58 13.96
CA VAL A 30 -10.13 8.71 13.59
C VAL A 30 -10.19 7.52 14.55
N ASN A 31 -11.31 7.38 15.26
CA ASN A 31 -11.55 6.32 16.26
C ASN A 31 -12.40 5.19 15.69
N GLU A 32 -11.94 4.63 14.57
CA GLU A 32 -12.60 3.51 13.92
C GLU A 32 -11.59 2.50 13.39
N VAL A 33 -11.98 1.23 13.44
CA VAL A 33 -11.31 0.12 12.76
C VAL A 33 -12.27 -0.37 11.68
N PRO A 34 -11.92 -0.26 10.39
CA PRO A 34 -12.81 -0.70 9.31
C PRO A 34 -12.89 -2.23 9.36
N LYS A 35 -14.08 -2.73 9.68
CA LYS A 35 -14.39 -4.16 9.63
C LYS A 35 -15.29 -4.40 8.44
N VAL A 36 -14.90 -5.35 7.61
CA VAL A 36 -15.63 -5.73 6.40
C VAL A 36 -15.92 -7.22 6.45
N ILE A 37 -17.04 -7.62 5.85
CA ILE A 37 -17.38 -9.03 5.63
C ILE A 37 -16.55 -9.50 4.43
N PRO A 38 -15.62 -10.48 4.58
CA PRO A 38 -14.68 -10.83 3.52
C PRO A 38 -15.32 -11.17 2.15
N PRO A 39 -16.33 -12.06 2.05
CA PRO A 39 -16.93 -12.38 0.75
C PRO A 39 -17.58 -11.17 0.08
N VAL A 40 -18.32 -10.36 0.85
CA VAL A 40 -18.94 -9.12 0.35
C VAL A 40 -17.89 -8.13 -0.15
N TYR A 41 -16.82 -7.93 0.63
CA TYR A 41 -15.75 -7.03 0.24
C TYR A 41 -15.02 -7.47 -1.04
N HIS A 42 -14.84 -8.78 -1.22
CA HIS A 42 -14.30 -9.34 -2.46
C HIS A 42 -15.25 -9.12 -3.65
N ALA A 43 -16.56 -9.34 -3.44
CA ALA A 43 -17.57 -9.10 -4.47
C ALA A 43 -17.66 -7.61 -4.85
N GLN A 44 -17.63 -6.68 -3.89
CA GLN A 44 -17.60 -5.23 -4.14
C GLN A 44 -16.40 -4.85 -5.02
N TRP A 45 -15.20 -5.31 -4.67
CA TRP A 45 -14.00 -5.06 -5.49
C TRP A 45 -14.03 -5.76 -6.86
N ALA A 46 -14.67 -6.93 -6.96
CA ALA A 46 -14.86 -7.62 -8.25
C ALA A 46 -15.83 -6.85 -9.15
N SER A 47 -16.92 -6.31 -8.59
CA SER A 47 -17.81 -5.39 -9.30
C SER A 47 -17.02 -4.17 -9.80
N MET A 48 -16.25 -3.50 -8.93
CA MET A 48 -15.40 -2.37 -9.32
C MET A 48 -14.43 -2.72 -10.45
N TRP A 49 -13.81 -3.90 -10.39
CA TRP A 49 -12.92 -4.37 -11.45
C TRP A 49 -13.62 -4.42 -12.81
N LEU A 50 -14.85 -4.92 -12.84
CA LEU A 50 -15.65 -4.99 -14.06
C LEU A 50 -16.08 -3.60 -14.54
N SER A 51 -16.64 -2.75 -13.68
CA SER A 51 -17.07 -1.38 -14.08
C SER A 51 -15.88 -0.56 -14.57
N MET A 52 -14.74 -0.59 -13.87
CA MET A 52 -13.53 0.12 -14.29
C MET A 52 -12.98 -0.39 -15.64
N ARG A 53 -13.05 -1.70 -15.92
CA ARG A 53 -12.63 -2.26 -17.22
C ARG A 53 -13.58 -1.90 -18.34
N ARG A 54 -14.90 -1.93 -18.08
CA ARG A 54 -15.94 -1.48 -19.03
C ARG A 54 -15.69 0.00 -19.37
N GLU A 55 -15.53 0.84 -18.36
CA GLU A 55 -15.30 2.26 -18.62
C GLU A 55 -14.00 2.53 -19.36
N LYS A 56 -12.91 1.84 -19.02
CA LYS A 56 -11.64 2.00 -19.73
C LYS A 56 -11.73 1.58 -21.20
N ARG A 57 -12.55 0.57 -21.51
CA ARG A 57 -12.81 0.16 -22.90
C ARG A 57 -13.57 1.27 -23.65
N ASP A 58 -14.56 1.87 -23.01
CA ASP A 58 -15.55 2.74 -23.65
C ASP A 58 -15.14 4.23 -23.67
N ARG A 59 -14.43 4.73 -22.65
CA ARG A 59 -13.94 6.13 -22.60
C ARG A 59 -12.68 6.32 -23.45
N ARG A 60 -12.78 7.10 -24.53
CA ARG A 60 -11.61 7.69 -25.23
C ARG A 60 -11.81 9.17 -25.54
N PRO A 61 -10.87 10.06 -25.18
CA PRO A 61 -9.60 9.83 -24.45
C PRO A 61 -9.73 9.93 -22.91
N PHE A 62 -9.11 9.02 -22.17
CA PHE A 62 -9.01 9.10 -20.70
C PHE A 62 -7.91 10.07 -20.28
N LYS A 63 -8.28 11.17 -19.60
CA LYS A 63 -7.35 12.15 -19.04
C LYS A 63 -7.10 11.83 -17.57
N GLY A 64 -5.88 11.36 -17.24
CA GLY A 64 -5.47 11.17 -15.85
C GLY A 64 -5.38 12.50 -15.08
N MET A 65 -5.51 12.42 -13.76
CA MET A 65 -5.34 13.59 -12.89
C MET A 65 -3.90 14.10 -12.97
N ARG A 66 -3.72 15.41 -13.10
CA ARG A 66 -2.39 16.02 -13.13
C ARG A 66 -1.86 16.18 -11.71
N PHE A 67 -0.71 15.56 -11.46
CA PHE A 67 0.11 15.81 -10.28
C PHE A 67 1.16 16.89 -10.62
N THR A 68 0.73 18.09 -10.99
CA THR A 68 1.63 19.21 -11.33
C THR A 68 2.39 19.72 -10.10
N PRO A 69 3.64 20.21 -10.22
CA PRO A 69 4.30 20.99 -9.17
C PRO A 69 3.47 22.24 -8.83
N PHE A 70 3.33 22.52 -7.53
CA PHE A 70 2.33 23.42 -6.92
C PHE A 70 2.74 24.89 -6.79
N ASP A 71 1.72 25.70 -6.46
CA ASP A 71 1.80 26.99 -5.74
C ASP A 71 2.12 26.77 -4.27
N ASP A 72 3.16 27.44 -3.77
CA ASP A 72 3.63 27.29 -2.39
C ASP A 72 2.90 28.24 -1.42
N GLU A 73 2.10 29.19 -1.91
CA GLU A 73 1.58 30.34 -1.14
C GLU A 73 0.11 30.20 -0.70
N GLU A 74 -0.68 29.30 -1.31
CA GLU A 74 -2.11 29.21 -0.99
C GLU A 74 -2.35 28.39 0.27
N SER A 75 -3.14 28.95 1.20
CA SER A 75 -3.50 28.29 2.45
C SER A 75 -4.34 27.02 2.20
N PRO A 76 -4.26 26.00 3.08
CA PRO A 76 -5.11 24.83 2.97
C PRO A 76 -6.59 25.18 2.89
N LEU A 77 -7.28 24.58 1.91
CA LEU A 77 -8.70 24.81 1.64
C LEU A 77 -9.55 24.49 2.87
N ASP A 78 -10.44 25.42 3.24
CA ASP A 78 -11.40 25.20 4.32
C ASP A 78 -12.59 24.36 3.84
N TYR A 79 -12.98 23.37 4.63
CA TYR A 79 -14.05 22.44 4.30
C TYR A 79 -15.43 23.12 4.36
N GLY A 80 -15.67 23.93 5.39
CA GLY A 80 -16.94 24.60 5.60
C GLY A 80 -17.27 25.59 4.48
N ALA A 81 -16.29 26.41 4.09
CA ALA A 81 -16.50 27.44 3.07
C ALA A 81 -16.63 26.90 1.63
N ASN A 82 -16.07 25.72 1.32
CA ASN A 82 -15.91 25.27 -0.07
C ASN A 82 -16.53 23.92 -0.41
N ILE A 83 -16.69 23.01 0.56
CA ILE A 83 -17.06 21.61 0.29
C ILE A 83 -18.43 21.25 0.88
N LEU A 84 -18.84 21.89 1.97
CA LEU A 84 -20.04 21.52 2.72
C LEU A 84 -21.31 21.61 1.86
N ASP A 85 -21.42 22.66 1.03
CA ASP A 85 -22.60 22.93 0.21
C ASP A 85 -22.56 22.26 -1.17
N THR A 86 -21.47 21.55 -1.50
CA THR A 86 -21.34 20.89 -2.82
C THR A 86 -21.79 19.44 -2.74
N GLU A 87 -22.77 19.08 -3.57
CA GLU A 87 -23.23 17.69 -3.72
C GLU A 87 -22.12 16.82 -4.33
N PRO A 88 -21.87 15.62 -3.77
CA PRO A 88 -20.91 14.67 -4.33
C PRO A 88 -21.28 14.26 -5.75
N THR A 89 -20.26 14.04 -6.58
CA THR A 89 -20.40 13.25 -7.80
C THR A 89 -20.76 11.80 -7.48
N GLU A 90 -21.37 11.12 -8.44
CA GLU A 90 -21.72 9.71 -8.30
C GLU A 90 -20.48 8.85 -8.06
N ALA A 91 -20.64 7.84 -7.21
CA ALA A 91 -19.61 6.86 -6.93
C ALA A 91 -19.58 5.79 -8.02
N ILE A 92 -18.53 4.97 -8.05
CA ILE A 92 -18.48 3.86 -8.98
C ILE A 92 -19.42 2.77 -8.46
N GLN A 93 -20.54 2.57 -9.13
CA GLN A 93 -21.49 1.49 -8.87
C GLN A 93 -21.84 0.82 -10.19
N THR A 94 -21.99 -0.49 -10.17
CA THR A 94 -22.50 -1.25 -11.31
C THR A 94 -23.99 -1.42 -11.12
N ASP A 95 -24.76 -1.22 -12.18
CA ASP A 95 -26.18 -1.57 -12.22
C ASP A 95 -26.31 -3.08 -11.97
N LEU A 96 -26.92 -3.42 -10.84
CA LEU A 96 -27.22 -4.80 -10.46
C LEU A 96 -28.55 -5.21 -11.13
N ASP A 97 -28.67 -6.49 -11.48
CA ASP A 97 -29.91 -6.98 -12.09
C ASP A 97 -31.00 -7.12 -11.02
N GLU A 98 -32.18 -6.53 -11.27
CA GLU A 98 -33.29 -6.52 -10.31
C GLU A 98 -33.87 -7.92 -10.04
N GLU A 99 -33.70 -8.88 -10.97
CA GLU A 99 -34.19 -10.26 -10.80
C GLU A 99 -33.12 -11.20 -10.25
N GLU A 100 -31.90 -11.16 -10.79
CA GLU A 100 -30.82 -12.09 -10.38
C GLU A 100 -30.13 -11.64 -9.08
N ASP A 101 -29.92 -10.34 -8.89
CA ASP A 101 -29.21 -9.76 -7.74
C ASP A 101 -30.17 -9.15 -6.70
N ALA A 102 -31.47 -9.41 -6.83
CA ALA A 102 -32.53 -8.98 -5.92
C ALA A 102 -32.19 -9.08 -4.41
N PRO A 103 -31.56 -10.17 -3.90
CA PRO A 103 -31.26 -10.27 -2.46
C PRO A 103 -30.15 -9.31 -1.99
N ASP A 104 -29.30 -8.84 -2.89
CA ASP A 104 -28.09 -8.07 -2.59
C ASP A 104 -28.27 -6.57 -2.92
N LEU A 105 -29.22 -6.25 -3.80
CA LEU A 105 -29.45 -4.92 -4.39
C LEU A 105 -29.53 -3.78 -3.36
N ASP A 106 -30.21 -4.01 -2.23
CA ASP A 106 -30.46 -2.98 -1.22
C ASP A 106 -29.23 -2.60 -0.38
N TRP A 107 -28.29 -3.51 -0.17
CA TRP A 107 -27.23 -3.35 0.84
C TRP A 107 -25.81 -3.49 0.28
N PHE A 108 -25.66 -3.93 -0.97
CA PHE A 108 -24.38 -4.32 -1.53
C PHE A 108 -23.33 -3.20 -1.54
N TYR A 109 -23.72 -1.96 -1.83
CA TYR A 109 -22.81 -0.81 -1.85
C TYR A 109 -22.81 0.04 -0.57
N ASP A 110 -23.47 -0.43 0.50
CA ASP A 110 -23.45 0.26 1.79
C ASP A 110 -22.05 0.26 2.43
N HIS A 111 -21.79 1.29 3.23
CA HIS A 111 -20.54 1.40 4.00
C HIS A 111 -20.32 0.21 4.95
N LYS A 112 -21.39 -0.31 5.56
CA LYS A 112 -21.36 -1.46 6.48
C LYS A 112 -22.48 -2.45 6.14
N PRO A 113 -22.27 -3.31 5.14
CA PRO A 113 -23.29 -4.24 4.67
C PRO A 113 -23.71 -5.20 5.80
N LEU A 114 -25.01 -5.52 5.86
CA LEU A 114 -25.58 -6.60 6.68
C LEU A 114 -25.26 -6.53 8.18
N THR A 115 -25.30 -5.35 8.81
CA THR A 115 -24.90 -5.15 10.23
C THR A 115 -25.71 -5.96 11.26
N LYS A 116 -26.74 -6.73 10.86
CA LYS A 116 -27.62 -7.51 11.76
C LYS A 116 -27.72 -9.00 11.51
N LYS A 117 -27.21 -9.57 10.42
CA LYS A 117 -27.30 -11.02 10.17
C LYS A 117 -26.16 -11.43 9.27
N TYR A 118 -25.24 -12.26 9.78
CA TYR A 118 -24.67 -13.37 9.02
C TYR A 118 -23.81 -14.26 9.93
N LYS A 119 -24.04 -15.57 9.87
CA LYS A 119 -23.04 -16.59 10.22
C LYS A 119 -22.36 -16.95 8.90
N ALA A 120 -21.06 -16.69 8.81
CA ALA A 120 -20.29 -17.05 7.63
C ALA A 120 -20.23 -18.59 7.50
N THR A 121 -20.68 -19.13 6.38
CA THR A 121 -20.31 -20.47 5.90
C THR A 121 -19.16 -20.31 4.94
N ASN A 122 -17.99 -20.87 5.29
CA ASN A 122 -16.86 -20.97 4.38
C ASN A 122 -17.22 -21.95 3.26
N THR A 123 -17.22 -21.48 2.02
CA THR A 123 -17.02 -22.32 0.84
C THR A 123 -15.61 -22.06 0.35
N ASP A 124 -14.66 -22.78 0.94
CA ASP A 124 -13.32 -22.88 0.36
C ASP A 124 -13.44 -23.79 -0.87
N PHE A 125 -13.27 -23.22 -2.06
CA PHE A 125 -13.05 -24.03 -3.27
C PHE A 125 -11.68 -24.68 -3.13
N ILE A 126 -11.65 -25.97 -2.75
CA ILE A 126 -10.44 -26.79 -2.71
C ILE A 126 -10.22 -27.36 -4.10
N ASP A 127 -9.61 -26.57 -4.98
CA ASP A 127 -9.04 -27.11 -6.20
C ASP A 127 -7.64 -27.64 -5.90
N ASN A 128 -7.39 -28.92 -6.23
CA ASN A 128 -6.08 -29.59 -6.13
C ASN A 128 -5.01 -29.05 -7.11
N ASN A 129 -5.19 -27.82 -7.62
CA ASN A 129 -4.33 -27.21 -8.65
C ASN A 129 -3.03 -26.58 -8.11
N PHE A 130 -2.75 -26.64 -6.81
CA PHE A 130 -1.56 -26.03 -6.20
C PHE A 130 -0.36 -26.99 -6.04
N TYR A 131 -0.28 -28.05 -6.84
CA TYR A 131 0.85 -28.99 -6.77
C TYR A 131 2.20 -28.25 -6.95
N LEU A 132 3.11 -28.41 -5.97
CA LEU A 132 4.40 -27.70 -5.83
C LEU A 132 4.32 -26.17 -5.61
N PHE A 133 3.11 -25.59 -5.52
CA PHE A 133 2.88 -24.16 -5.22
C PHE A 133 2.28 -23.94 -3.82
N GLU A 134 2.41 -24.92 -2.93
CA GLU A 134 2.12 -24.77 -1.50
C GLU A 134 3.29 -24.14 -0.72
N PRO A 135 3.02 -23.44 0.41
CA PRO A 135 4.08 -22.91 1.27
C PRO A 135 5.14 -23.95 1.67
N LYS A 136 4.71 -25.20 1.91
CA LYS A 136 5.60 -26.32 2.28
C LYS A 136 6.62 -26.63 1.18
N ALA A 137 6.19 -26.67 -0.08
CA ALA A 137 7.08 -26.94 -1.22
C ALA A 137 8.16 -25.85 -1.35
N PHE A 138 7.81 -24.58 -1.14
CA PHE A 138 8.77 -23.48 -1.16
C PHE A 138 9.75 -23.50 0.03
N PHE A 139 9.33 -23.98 1.21
CA PHE A 139 10.25 -24.13 2.34
C PHE A 139 11.30 -25.20 2.06
N THR A 140 10.90 -26.34 1.50
CA THR A 140 11.82 -27.41 1.07
C THR A 140 12.75 -26.91 -0.02
N ALA A 141 12.22 -26.24 -1.05
CA ALA A 141 13.03 -25.67 -2.13
C ALA A 141 14.08 -24.67 -1.61
N LYS A 142 13.68 -23.79 -0.67
CA LYS A 142 14.60 -22.85 -0.01
C LYS A 142 15.68 -23.56 0.83
N ALA A 143 15.32 -24.62 1.55
CA ALA A 143 16.27 -25.36 2.40
C ALA A 143 17.30 -26.11 1.55
N MET A 144 16.88 -26.69 0.43
CA MET A 144 17.72 -27.45 -0.50
C MET A 144 18.48 -26.57 -1.51
N ASN A 145 18.34 -25.25 -1.46
CA ASN A 145 18.89 -24.32 -2.46
C ASN A 145 18.45 -24.63 -3.91
N MET A 146 17.18 -25.03 -4.09
CA MET A 146 16.61 -25.40 -5.38
C MET A 146 15.53 -24.40 -5.82
N ALA A 147 15.31 -24.26 -7.13
CA ALA A 147 14.31 -23.34 -7.66
C ALA A 147 13.17 -24.09 -8.37
N ILE A 148 11.95 -23.94 -7.87
CA ILE A 148 10.75 -24.41 -8.57
C ILE A 148 10.55 -23.54 -9.82
N PRO A 149 10.33 -24.11 -11.02
CA PRO A 149 10.07 -23.30 -12.22
C PRO A 149 8.84 -22.41 -12.04
N GLY A 150 8.97 -21.11 -12.32
CA GLY A 150 7.93 -20.11 -12.05
C GLY A 150 7.80 -19.70 -10.57
N GLY A 151 8.53 -20.36 -9.67
CA GLY A 151 8.56 -20.10 -8.24
C GLY A 151 9.61 -19.09 -7.80
N ALA A 152 9.59 -18.75 -6.51
CA ALA A 152 10.54 -17.81 -5.91
C ALA A 152 11.95 -18.41 -5.76
N ARG A 153 12.98 -17.60 -5.96
CA ARG A 153 14.38 -17.94 -5.69
C ARG A 153 14.85 -17.30 -4.39
N PHE A 154 15.60 -18.06 -3.60
CA PHE A 154 16.10 -17.65 -2.28
C PHE A 154 17.62 -17.72 -2.22
N GLU A 155 18.19 -17.01 -1.25
CA GLU A 155 19.60 -17.22 -0.91
C GLU A 155 19.79 -18.59 -0.24
N PRO A 156 20.90 -19.30 -0.52
CA PRO A 156 21.21 -20.58 0.10
C PRO A 156 21.21 -20.48 1.62
N LEU A 157 20.64 -21.47 2.30
CA LEU A 157 20.66 -21.53 3.77
C LEU A 157 22.07 -21.81 4.31
N HIS A 158 22.79 -22.70 3.64
CA HIS A 158 24.19 -23.02 3.89
C HIS A 158 24.99 -22.62 2.66
N ARG A 159 25.97 -21.71 2.81
CA ARG A 159 26.77 -21.19 1.68
C ARG A 159 28.05 -22.00 1.44
N ASP A 160 28.49 -22.77 2.43
CA ASP A 160 29.82 -23.40 2.47
C ASP A 160 29.77 -24.94 2.49
N ALA A 161 28.63 -25.55 2.14
CA ALA A 161 28.47 -27.00 2.18
C ALA A 161 29.24 -27.74 1.06
N GLU A 162 29.70 -27.02 0.04
CA GLU A 162 30.42 -27.58 -1.11
C GLU A 162 31.95 -27.57 -0.93
N SER A 163 32.51 -27.01 0.14
CA SER A 163 33.97 -26.85 0.26
C SER A 163 34.68 -27.84 1.18
N TYR A 164 33.97 -28.72 1.88
CA TYR A 164 34.58 -29.57 2.91
C TYR A 164 34.38 -31.09 2.73
N ASP A 165 33.48 -31.55 1.86
CA ASP A 165 33.13 -32.98 1.71
C ASP A 165 32.90 -33.43 0.24
N ASP A 166 33.53 -32.79 -0.74
CA ASP A 166 33.62 -33.33 -2.12
C ASP A 166 34.69 -34.44 -2.21
N ASP A 167 34.82 -35.23 -1.14
CA ASP A 167 35.61 -36.44 -1.17
C ASP A 167 34.96 -37.41 -2.15
N TRP A 168 35.75 -37.88 -3.12
CA TRP A 168 35.35 -38.86 -4.12
C TRP A 168 34.71 -40.08 -3.46
N ASN A 169 33.39 -40.09 -3.34
CA ASN A 169 32.65 -41.20 -2.80
C ASN A 169 32.51 -42.31 -3.85
N GLU A 170 32.68 -43.57 -3.44
CA GLU A 170 32.65 -44.76 -4.31
C GLU A 170 31.32 -44.94 -5.09
N LEU A 171 30.29 -44.19 -4.71
CA LEU A 171 28.94 -44.16 -5.27
C LEU A 171 28.78 -43.17 -6.44
N ASN A 172 29.59 -42.11 -6.50
CA ASN A 172 29.48 -41.05 -7.51
C ASN A 172 30.39 -41.30 -8.74
N GLY A 173 31.00 -42.48 -8.83
CA GLY A 173 31.89 -42.84 -9.93
C GLY A 173 31.16 -42.88 -11.28
N ILE A 174 31.67 -42.15 -12.27
CA ILE A 174 31.06 -41.99 -13.61
C ILE A 174 30.78 -43.36 -14.27
N ASN A 175 31.64 -44.36 -14.04
CA ASN A 175 31.48 -45.70 -14.61
C ASN A 175 30.42 -46.56 -13.89
N LYS A 176 29.97 -46.15 -12.70
CA LYS A 176 28.91 -46.81 -11.91
C LYS A 176 27.54 -46.15 -12.09
N VAL A 177 27.50 -44.91 -12.61
CA VAL A 177 26.25 -44.17 -12.90
C VAL A 177 25.90 -44.33 -14.38
N THR A 178 24.77 -45.00 -14.68
CA THR A 178 24.29 -45.13 -16.06
C THR A 178 23.33 -44.00 -16.41
N PHE A 179 23.74 -43.09 -17.30
CA PHE A 179 22.86 -42.04 -17.83
C PHE A 179 21.99 -42.59 -18.97
N VAL A 180 20.74 -42.95 -18.67
CA VAL A 180 19.80 -43.47 -19.67
C VAL A 180 19.12 -42.31 -20.42
N SER A 181 19.39 -42.15 -21.71
CA SER A 181 18.89 -41.00 -22.52
C SER A 181 17.37 -40.91 -22.67
N ARG A 182 16.62 -41.97 -22.33
CA ARG A 182 15.14 -41.99 -22.31
C ARG A 182 14.53 -41.61 -20.97
N SER A 183 15.33 -41.45 -19.92
CA SER A 183 14.88 -40.97 -18.62
C SER A 183 15.30 -39.51 -18.48
N VAL A 184 14.30 -38.66 -18.27
CA VAL A 184 14.41 -37.21 -18.15
C VAL A 184 15.64 -36.81 -17.32
N PRO A 185 16.46 -35.83 -17.75
CA PRO A 185 17.53 -35.32 -16.91
C PRO A 185 16.98 -34.97 -15.52
N PHE A 186 17.73 -35.30 -14.45
CA PHE A 186 17.43 -34.91 -13.07
C PHE A 186 17.44 -33.39 -12.96
N GLY A 187 16.38 -32.74 -13.43
CA GLY A 187 16.14 -31.32 -13.19
C GLY A 187 15.63 -31.12 -11.76
N ASP A 188 15.68 -29.89 -11.26
CA ASP A 188 15.28 -29.53 -9.90
C ASP A 188 13.89 -30.07 -9.48
N ARG A 189 13.01 -30.24 -10.46
CA ARG A 189 11.66 -30.83 -10.29
C ARG A 189 11.68 -32.25 -9.73
N TYR A 190 12.72 -33.05 -9.97
CA TYR A 190 12.81 -34.44 -9.51
C TYR A 190 13.31 -34.56 -8.08
N VAL A 191 14.16 -33.63 -7.60
CA VAL A 191 14.67 -33.67 -6.21
C VAL A 191 13.63 -33.12 -5.24
N VAL A 192 12.89 -32.08 -5.63
CA VAL A 192 11.72 -31.62 -4.87
C VAL A 192 10.53 -32.60 -5.06
N GLY A 193 10.50 -33.32 -6.19
CA GLY A 193 9.39 -34.15 -6.66
C GLY A 193 9.59 -35.67 -6.63
N THR A 194 10.51 -36.23 -5.81
CA THR A 194 10.42 -37.65 -5.39
C THR A 194 9.20 -37.91 -4.48
N LEU A 195 8.41 -36.87 -4.21
CA LEU A 195 6.96 -36.91 -3.98
C LEU A 195 6.21 -36.38 -5.24
N SER A 196 6.19 -37.22 -6.28
CA SER A 196 5.29 -37.34 -7.46
C SER A 196 4.81 -36.13 -8.32
N ILE A 197 5.42 -35.99 -9.51
CA ILE A 197 4.84 -35.84 -10.87
C ILE A 197 3.96 -34.61 -11.26
N GLN A 198 4.46 -33.94 -12.32
CA GLN A 198 3.85 -33.07 -13.35
C GLN A 198 3.23 -31.71 -12.97
N SER A 199 3.92 -30.65 -13.38
CA SER A 199 3.33 -29.60 -14.22
C SER A 199 4.42 -29.00 -15.14
N SER A 200 4.19 -29.08 -16.44
CA SER A 200 5.12 -28.63 -17.49
C SER A 200 4.34 -27.77 -18.46
N GLN A 201 4.14 -26.48 -18.17
CA GLN A 201 3.61 -25.55 -19.18
C GLN A 201 3.86 -24.05 -18.91
N TRP A 202 4.56 -23.66 -17.84
CA TRP A 202 4.76 -22.24 -17.48
C TRP A 202 6.17 -21.67 -17.73
N THR A 203 7.07 -22.41 -18.39
CA THR A 203 8.51 -22.07 -18.39
C THR A 203 9.03 -21.29 -19.59
N ASN A 204 8.22 -21.01 -20.61
CA ASN A 204 8.78 -20.54 -21.89
C ASN A 204 8.60 -19.06 -22.22
N ASN A 205 8.02 -18.24 -21.35
CA ASN A 205 7.90 -16.81 -21.63
C ASN A 205 8.76 -15.97 -20.68
N GLN A 206 9.81 -15.35 -21.24
CA GLN A 206 10.60 -14.27 -20.65
C GLN A 206 9.80 -12.95 -20.57
N ASP A 207 8.57 -13.01 -20.08
CA ASP A 207 7.75 -11.82 -19.90
C ASP A 207 8.01 -11.18 -18.54
N SER A 208 8.17 -9.86 -18.50
CA SER A 208 8.34 -9.06 -17.26
C SER A 208 7.30 -9.33 -16.15
N GLY A 209 6.15 -9.92 -16.49
CA GLY A 209 5.16 -10.39 -15.51
C GLY A 209 5.62 -11.58 -14.68
N CYS A 210 6.42 -12.49 -15.25
CA CYS A 210 6.88 -13.71 -14.58
C CYS A 210 7.87 -13.41 -13.44
N SER A 211 8.84 -12.51 -13.66
CA SER A 211 9.80 -12.10 -12.62
C SER A 211 9.12 -11.36 -11.47
N THR A 212 8.09 -10.57 -11.79
CA THR A 212 7.31 -9.82 -10.81
C THR A 212 6.53 -10.74 -9.87
N CYS A 213 5.84 -11.75 -10.42
CA CYS A 213 5.11 -12.75 -9.63
C CYS A 213 6.03 -13.54 -8.71
N GLN A 214 7.25 -13.86 -9.17
CA GLN A 214 8.26 -14.56 -8.36
C GLN A 214 8.71 -13.76 -7.14
N GLU A 215 8.92 -12.45 -7.27
CA GLU A 215 9.31 -11.59 -6.14
C GLU A 215 8.18 -11.42 -5.11
N LEU A 216 6.93 -11.26 -5.56
CA LEU A 216 5.78 -11.22 -4.64
C LEU A 216 5.61 -12.55 -3.89
N LEU A 217 5.78 -13.67 -4.59
CA LEU A 217 5.75 -15.00 -4.01
C LEU A 217 6.89 -15.21 -3.00
N LYS A 218 8.09 -14.70 -3.29
CA LYS A 218 9.24 -14.72 -2.37
C LYS A 218 8.90 -14.02 -1.06
N ASP A 219 8.31 -12.83 -1.13
CA ASP A 219 7.89 -12.09 0.06
C ASP A 219 6.79 -12.81 0.84
N TYR A 220 5.82 -13.44 0.16
CA TYR A 220 4.80 -14.27 0.80
C TYR A 220 5.40 -15.45 1.57
N VAL A 221 6.27 -16.23 0.92
CA VAL A 221 6.95 -17.38 1.53
C VAL A 221 7.81 -16.94 2.72
N LEU A 222 8.55 -15.84 2.61
CA LEU A 222 9.35 -15.31 3.72
C LEU A 222 8.50 -14.85 4.92
N ASN A 223 7.30 -14.33 4.66
CA ASN A 223 6.37 -13.93 5.72
C ASN A 223 5.77 -15.14 6.45
N GLU A 224 5.39 -16.20 5.72
CA GLU A 224 4.90 -17.44 6.34
C GLU A 224 6.02 -18.20 7.07
N LEU A 225 7.24 -18.24 6.51
CA LEU A 225 8.38 -18.90 7.13
C LEU A 225 8.77 -18.28 8.49
N HIS A 226 8.75 -16.95 8.58
CA HIS A 226 9.13 -16.23 9.81
C HIS A 226 7.95 -15.89 10.72
N LYS A 227 6.78 -16.47 10.47
CA LYS A 227 5.58 -16.27 11.27
C LYS A 227 5.77 -16.85 12.67
N ARG A 228 5.77 -15.98 13.69
CA ARG A 228 5.88 -16.36 15.10
C ARG A 228 4.57 -16.06 15.81
N LYS A 229 4.19 -16.92 16.76
CA LYS A 229 3.03 -16.66 17.63
C LYS A 229 3.29 -15.35 18.41
N PRO A 230 2.33 -14.41 18.45
CA PRO A 230 2.50 -13.17 19.19
C PRO A 230 2.67 -13.48 20.68
N LYS A 231 3.65 -12.84 21.32
CA LYS A 231 3.83 -12.97 22.78
C LYS A 231 2.60 -12.36 23.49
N PRO A 232 2.12 -12.96 24.60
CA PRO A 232 1.05 -12.36 25.38
C PRO A 232 1.50 -10.98 25.88
N GLN A 233 0.65 -9.97 25.66
CA GLN A 233 0.89 -8.58 26.08
C GLN A 233 -0.40 -8.02 26.70
N SER A 234 -0.26 -7.09 27.64
CA SER A 234 -1.41 -6.38 28.20
C SER A 234 -2.06 -5.50 27.13
N LYS A 235 -3.38 -5.62 27.00
CA LYS A 235 -4.16 -4.81 26.04
C LYS A 235 -4.23 -3.36 26.54
N LYS A 236 -3.38 -2.50 26.00
CA LYS A 236 -3.44 -1.05 26.22
C LYS A 236 -4.16 -0.40 25.05
N ASP A 237 -5.36 0.11 25.30
CA ASP A 237 -6.13 0.87 24.31
C ASP A 237 -5.90 2.37 24.52
N LEU A 238 -5.07 2.95 23.64
CA LEU A 238 -4.71 4.37 23.68
C LEU A 238 -5.93 5.28 23.57
N PHE A 239 -6.85 4.99 22.66
CA PHE A 239 -8.01 5.85 22.41
C PHE A 239 -9.01 5.81 23.56
N ARG A 240 -9.14 4.65 24.21
CA ARG A 240 -9.91 4.56 25.46
C ARG A 240 -9.30 5.41 26.57
N GLN A 241 -7.97 5.42 26.70
CA GLN A 241 -7.28 6.25 27.69
C GLN A 241 -7.44 7.75 27.39
N LEU A 242 -7.25 8.17 26.14
CA LEU A 242 -7.42 9.56 25.73
C LEU A 242 -8.85 10.06 25.96
N LYS A 243 -9.86 9.25 25.61
CA LYS A 243 -11.28 9.58 25.80
C LYS A 243 -11.67 9.76 27.27
N ASN A 244 -10.98 9.09 28.19
CA ASN A 244 -11.24 9.25 29.63
C ASN A 244 -10.69 10.56 30.19
N THR A 245 -9.88 11.31 29.44
CA THR A 245 -9.36 12.61 29.88
C THR A 245 -10.31 13.75 29.49
N LYS A 246 -10.29 14.84 30.28
CA LYS A 246 -11.10 16.04 29.99
C LYS A 246 -10.71 16.80 28.71
N PHE A 247 -9.51 16.53 28.20
CA PHE A 247 -8.91 17.26 27.08
C PHE A 247 -9.36 16.76 25.70
N PHE A 248 -9.99 15.59 25.64
CA PHE A 248 -10.45 15.00 24.40
C PHE A 248 -11.97 14.89 24.37
N LYS A 249 -12.54 15.21 23.22
CA LYS A 249 -13.98 15.08 22.92
C LYS A 249 -14.17 14.15 21.72
N THR A 250 -15.37 13.62 21.57
CA THR A 250 -15.74 12.73 20.46
C THR A 250 -16.84 13.38 19.64
N THR A 251 -16.69 13.37 18.32
CA THR A 251 -17.69 13.83 17.36
C THR A 251 -17.73 12.87 16.15
N ARG A 252 -18.64 13.09 15.21
CA ARG A 252 -18.63 12.44 13.88
C ARG A 252 -18.39 13.52 12.83
N LEU A 253 -17.43 13.30 11.95
CA LEU A 253 -17.07 14.24 10.88
C LEU A 253 -16.92 13.47 9.57
N HIS A 254 -17.02 14.20 8.45
CA HIS A 254 -16.71 13.64 7.14
C HIS A 254 -15.22 13.33 7.04
N TRP A 255 -14.88 12.18 6.46
CA TRP A 255 -13.49 11.72 6.35
C TRP A 255 -12.57 12.75 5.66
N ALA A 256 -13.08 13.42 4.61
CA ALA A 256 -12.34 14.46 3.88
C ALA A 256 -12.04 15.69 4.77
N GLU A 257 -12.98 16.08 5.63
CA GLU A 257 -12.80 17.17 6.60
C GLU A 257 -11.71 16.81 7.61
N VAL A 258 -11.76 15.59 8.16
CA VAL A 258 -10.73 15.09 9.09
C VAL A 258 -9.36 15.04 8.42
N GLY A 259 -9.32 14.71 7.13
CA GLY A 259 -8.09 14.73 6.33
C GLY A 259 -7.50 16.14 6.23
N LEU A 260 -8.31 17.14 5.88
CA LEU A 260 -7.87 18.54 5.82
C LEU A 260 -7.40 19.06 7.19
N GLN A 261 -8.13 18.74 8.26
CA GLN A 261 -7.72 19.07 9.63
C GLN A 261 -6.38 18.43 10.00
N PHE A 262 -6.17 17.17 9.62
CA PHE A 262 -4.92 16.46 9.85
C PHE A 262 -3.74 17.11 9.12
N CYS A 263 -3.90 17.46 7.84
CA CYS A 263 -2.88 18.19 7.07
C CYS A 263 -2.53 19.53 7.73
N ARG A 264 -3.53 20.32 8.12
CA ARG A 264 -3.34 21.62 8.78
C ARG A 264 -2.65 21.49 10.14
N GLN A 265 -3.03 20.52 10.95
CA GLN A 265 -2.40 20.25 12.25
C GLN A 265 -0.94 19.81 12.08
N GLY A 266 -0.65 18.94 11.11
CA GLY A 266 0.70 18.51 10.78
C GLY A 266 1.61 19.67 10.36
N TYR A 267 1.12 20.50 9.44
CA TYR A 267 1.81 21.72 8.98
C TYR A 267 2.12 22.66 10.14
N ASN A 268 1.10 22.99 10.95
CA ASN A 268 1.26 23.87 12.11
C ASN A 268 2.24 23.31 13.15
N MET A 269 2.17 22.01 13.44
CA MET A 269 3.07 21.36 14.41
C MET A 269 4.54 21.44 13.94
N LEU A 270 4.80 21.22 12.65
CA LEU A 270 6.14 21.33 12.10
C LEU A 270 6.65 22.78 12.08
N ASN A 271 5.81 23.73 11.70
CA ASN A 271 6.16 25.15 11.75
C ASN A 271 6.49 25.62 13.16
N LEU A 272 5.69 25.21 14.16
CA LEU A 272 6.00 25.50 15.56
C LEU A 272 7.34 24.90 16.00
N LEU A 273 7.74 23.74 15.46
CA LEU A 273 9.06 23.15 15.73
C LEU A 273 10.20 23.91 15.05
N ILE A 274 10.00 24.44 13.84
CA ILE A 274 10.98 25.25 13.11
C ILE A 274 11.22 26.57 13.85
N HIS A 275 10.13 27.26 14.22
CA HIS A 275 10.19 28.50 14.99
C HIS A 275 10.72 28.27 16.40
N GLY A 276 10.32 27.19 17.08
CA GLY A 276 10.85 26.81 18.39
C GLY A 276 12.35 26.50 18.39
N LYS A 277 12.93 26.15 17.23
CA LYS A 277 14.38 25.97 17.02
C LYS A 277 15.07 27.19 16.42
N ASN A 278 14.36 28.31 16.24
CA ASN A 278 14.85 29.57 15.67
C ASN A 278 15.50 29.41 14.29
N LEU A 279 14.89 28.60 13.42
CA LEU A 279 15.38 28.32 12.06
C LEU A 279 14.68 29.22 11.03
N ASN A 280 14.81 30.54 11.17
CA ASN A 280 14.06 31.54 10.38
C ASN A 280 14.46 31.60 8.89
N TYR A 281 15.53 30.91 8.51
CA TYR A 281 16.00 30.80 7.12
C TYR A 281 15.34 29.66 6.34
N LEU A 282 14.41 28.95 6.98
CA LEU A 282 13.76 27.76 6.45
C LEU A 282 12.26 27.97 6.40
N HIS A 283 11.67 27.78 5.22
CA HIS A 283 10.24 27.87 4.98
C HIS A 283 9.67 26.48 4.70
N LEU A 284 8.55 26.15 5.34
CA LEU A 284 7.76 24.96 5.04
C LEU A 284 6.60 25.39 4.15
N ASP A 285 6.53 24.84 2.94
CA ASP A 285 5.37 25.02 2.06
C ASP A 285 4.19 24.14 2.49
N CYS A 286 2.99 24.44 1.96
CA CYS A 286 1.76 23.71 2.26
C CYS A 286 1.80 22.22 1.84
N ASP A 287 2.71 21.86 0.94
CA ASP A 287 2.97 20.48 0.50
C ASP A 287 4.02 19.75 1.34
N MET A 288 4.45 20.39 2.41
CA MET A 288 5.39 19.85 3.37
C MET A 288 6.81 19.70 2.81
N ASN A 289 7.19 20.42 1.76
CA ASN A 289 8.58 20.58 1.35
C ASN A 289 9.24 21.71 2.14
N LEU A 290 10.47 21.41 2.56
CA LEU A 290 11.29 22.34 3.31
C LEU A 290 12.26 23.06 2.37
N LYS A 291 12.11 24.38 2.22
CA LYS A 291 12.86 25.21 1.27
C LYS A 291 13.67 26.29 2.01
N PRO A 292 14.92 26.60 1.60
CA PRO A 292 15.61 27.79 2.08
C PRO A 292 14.89 29.04 1.56
N VAL A 293 14.82 30.10 2.36
CA VAL A 293 14.12 31.34 1.99
C VAL A 293 14.76 31.97 0.74
N LYS A 294 14.13 31.80 -0.44
CA LYS A 294 14.35 32.58 -1.68
C LYS A 294 13.04 32.70 -2.46
N THR A 295 12.97 33.79 -3.24
CA THR A 295 11.81 34.37 -3.93
C THR A 295 10.88 33.39 -4.63
N LEU A 296 9.59 33.60 -4.40
CA LEU A 296 8.46 32.80 -4.83
C LEU A 296 8.14 33.08 -6.30
N THR A 297 7.84 32.03 -7.07
CA THR A 297 7.31 32.13 -8.43
C THR A 297 5.88 31.62 -8.43
N THR A 298 4.97 32.38 -9.04
CA THR A 298 3.54 32.06 -9.16
C THR A 298 3.32 30.89 -10.12
N LYS A 299 2.77 29.75 -9.66
CA LYS A 299 2.12 28.71 -10.49
C LYS A 299 1.19 27.86 -9.64
N GLU A 300 0.15 27.31 -10.26
CA GLU A 300 -1.08 26.73 -9.68
C GLU A 300 -0.95 25.49 -8.77
N GLN A 301 -1.99 25.28 -7.96
CA GLN A 301 -2.17 24.24 -6.94
C GLN A 301 -2.30 22.79 -7.47
N LYS A 302 -1.93 21.83 -6.63
CA LYS A 302 -2.51 20.47 -6.57
C LYS A 302 -3.51 20.54 -5.40
N LYS A 303 -4.67 19.94 -5.55
CA LYS A 303 -5.60 19.72 -4.43
C LYS A 303 -5.55 18.24 -4.08
N ASN A 304 -5.76 17.87 -2.81
CA ASN A 304 -5.87 16.47 -2.40
C ASN A 304 -6.86 15.73 -3.33
N CYS A 305 -6.53 14.51 -3.78
CA CYS A 305 -7.33 13.78 -4.78
C CYS A 305 -8.82 13.72 -4.40
N HIS A 306 -9.12 13.46 -3.13
CA HIS A 306 -10.51 13.42 -2.64
C HIS A 306 -11.16 14.80 -2.56
N VAL A 307 -10.38 15.86 -2.31
CA VAL A 307 -10.90 17.24 -2.35
C VAL A 307 -11.23 17.64 -3.79
N GLN A 308 -10.41 17.27 -4.77
CA GLN A 308 -10.72 17.51 -6.19
C GLN A 308 -11.98 16.79 -6.65
N TYR A 309 -12.17 15.54 -6.20
CA TYR A 309 -13.39 14.78 -6.44
C TYR A 309 -14.62 15.48 -5.83
N ARG A 310 -14.51 15.95 -4.58
CA ARG A 310 -15.59 16.68 -3.89
C ARG A 310 -15.94 18.02 -4.54
N LEU A 311 -14.96 18.70 -5.12
CA LEU A 311 -15.17 19.95 -5.88
C LEU A 311 -15.69 19.71 -7.30
N ARG A 312 -15.99 18.45 -7.69
CA ARG A 312 -16.45 18.05 -9.03
C ARG A 312 -15.46 18.39 -10.16
N ASN A 313 -14.18 18.61 -9.83
CA ASN A 313 -13.13 18.84 -10.82
C ASN A 313 -12.64 17.53 -11.46
N VAL A 314 -12.93 16.39 -10.81
CA VAL A 314 -12.40 15.06 -11.13
C VAL A 314 -13.51 14.02 -10.94
N ASP A 315 -13.60 13.07 -11.87
CA ASP A 315 -14.55 11.95 -11.81
C ASP A 315 -14.11 10.87 -10.80
N ALA A 316 -15.05 10.03 -10.34
CA ALA A 316 -14.75 8.93 -9.41
C ALA A 316 -13.66 7.98 -9.95
N LEU A 317 -13.66 7.72 -11.27
CA LEU A 317 -12.65 6.88 -11.92
C LEU A 317 -11.28 7.55 -12.00
N GLN A 318 -11.24 8.87 -12.25
CA GLN A 318 -9.99 9.63 -12.25
C GLN A 318 -9.43 9.75 -10.82
N LEU A 319 -10.30 9.87 -9.81
CA LEU A 319 -9.90 9.77 -8.40
C LEU A 319 -9.23 8.42 -8.13
N ALA A 320 -9.87 7.32 -8.52
CA ALA A 320 -9.35 5.98 -8.28
C ALA A 320 -8.03 5.69 -9.04
N ASP A 321 -7.88 6.17 -10.28
CA ASP A 321 -6.61 6.14 -11.03
C ASP A 321 -5.54 7.02 -10.36
N GLY A 322 -5.91 8.21 -9.89
CA GLY A 322 -5.03 9.10 -9.12
C GLY A 322 -4.54 8.48 -7.80
N LEU A 323 -5.40 7.77 -7.08
CA LEU A 323 -5.03 7.03 -5.88
C LEU A 323 -4.08 5.86 -6.22
N GLN A 324 -4.37 5.11 -7.28
CA GLN A 324 -3.49 4.03 -7.74
C GLN A 324 -2.10 4.58 -8.11
N PHE A 325 -2.06 5.69 -8.86
CA PHE A 325 -0.81 6.34 -9.22
C PHE A 325 -0.02 6.77 -7.98
N THR A 326 -0.71 7.37 -7.00
CA THR A 326 -0.11 7.87 -5.76
C THR A 326 0.53 6.73 -4.95
N PHE A 327 -0.17 5.61 -4.75
CA PHE A 327 0.38 4.48 -3.99
C PHE A 327 1.50 3.73 -4.73
N ALA A 328 1.44 3.66 -6.05
CA ALA A 328 2.46 3.04 -6.87
C ALA A 328 3.75 3.89 -6.96
N HIS A 329 3.64 5.22 -7.02
CA HIS A 329 4.76 6.13 -7.28
C HIS A 329 5.18 6.99 -6.08
N VAL A 330 4.91 6.53 -4.85
CA VAL A 330 5.34 7.22 -3.61
C VAL A 330 6.82 7.61 -3.63
N GLY A 331 7.70 6.77 -4.18
CA GLY A 331 9.13 7.11 -4.27
C GLY A 331 9.38 8.38 -5.07
N GLN A 332 8.73 8.52 -6.22
CA GLN A 332 8.86 9.71 -7.09
C GLN A 332 8.15 10.93 -6.51
N LEU A 333 6.99 10.73 -5.88
CA LEU A 333 6.18 11.82 -5.35
C LEU A 333 6.71 12.41 -4.05
N THR A 334 7.32 11.60 -3.18
CA THR A 334 7.65 12.05 -1.82
C THR A 334 9.08 11.84 -1.39
N GLY A 335 9.98 11.22 -2.18
CA GLY A 335 11.40 11.12 -1.81
C GLY A 335 11.74 10.44 -0.47
N MET A 336 10.77 9.83 0.24
CA MET A 336 10.93 9.32 1.60
C MET A 336 12.06 8.28 1.77
N TYR A 337 12.45 7.64 0.68
CA TYR A 337 13.56 6.67 0.64
C TYR A 337 14.91 7.31 0.98
N GLN A 338 15.08 8.62 0.79
CA GLN A 338 16.29 9.36 1.15
C GLN A 338 16.52 9.33 2.67
N TYR A 339 15.46 9.42 3.47
CA TYR A 339 15.54 9.38 4.94
C TYR A 339 15.52 7.95 5.49
N LYS A 340 14.84 7.03 4.80
CA LYS A 340 14.75 5.63 5.21
C LYS A 340 14.80 4.70 4.02
N TYR A 341 16.02 4.29 3.65
CA TYR A 341 16.24 3.43 2.49
C TYR A 341 15.52 2.06 2.56
N LYS A 342 15.26 1.52 3.77
CA LYS A 342 14.48 0.28 3.93
C LYS A 342 13.06 0.36 3.32
N LEU A 343 12.52 1.57 3.12
CA LEU A 343 11.26 1.81 2.40
C LEU A 343 11.28 1.32 0.94
N MET A 344 12.49 1.19 0.35
CA MET A 344 12.65 0.67 -1.01
C MET A 344 12.03 -0.72 -1.18
N LYS A 345 11.98 -1.54 -0.12
CA LYS A 345 11.27 -2.83 -0.16
C LYS A 345 9.80 -2.63 -0.51
N GLN A 346 9.09 -1.75 0.18
CA GLN A 346 7.68 -1.48 -0.08
C GLN A 346 7.45 -0.75 -1.41
N ILE A 347 8.38 0.09 -1.84
CA ILE A 347 8.30 0.75 -3.16
C ILE A 347 8.40 -0.30 -4.28
N ARG A 348 9.34 -1.25 -4.18
CA ARG A 348 9.45 -2.38 -5.13
C ARG A 348 8.18 -3.23 -5.13
N GLN A 349 7.70 -3.65 -3.95
CA GLN A 349 6.44 -4.39 -3.83
C GLN A 349 5.24 -3.68 -4.49
N CYS A 350 5.08 -2.37 -4.32
CA CYS A 350 4.00 -1.62 -4.97
C CYS A 350 4.17 -1.57 -6.50
N LYS A 351 5.41 -1.45 -6.99
CA LYS A 351 5.71 -1.50 -8.42
C LYS A 351 5.39 -2.89 -9.00
N ASP A 352 5.73 -3.94 -8.26
CA ASP A 352 5.47 -5.31 -8.64
C ASP A 352 3.96 -5.60 -8.69
N LEU A 353 3.22 -5.19 -7.66
CA LEU A 353 1.75 -5.25 -7.66
C LEU A 353 1.15 -4.49 -8.84
N LYS A 354 1.67 -3.30 -9.17
CA LYS A 354 1.23 -2.53 -10.35
C LYS A 354 1.38 -3.36 -11.63
N HIS A 355 2.54 -3.98 -11.84
CA HIS A 355 2.79 -4.79 -13.04
C HIS A 355 1.81 -5.97 -13.17
N VAL A 356 1.55 -6.70 -12.07
CA VAL A 356 0.58 -7.81 -12.06
C VAL A 356 -0.83 -7.30 -12.36
N ILE A 357 -1.27 -6.26 -11.65
CA ILE A 357 -2.60 -5.66 -11.85
C ILE A 357 -2.76 -5.20 -13.30
N TYR A 358 -1.78 -4.51 -13.86
CA TYR A 358 -1.88 -3.94 -15.21
C TYR A 358 -1.90 -5.03 -16.27
N TYR A 359 -1.12 -6.10 -16.08
CA TYR A 359 -1.14 -7.25 -16.98
C TYR A 359 -2.53 -7.90 -17.01
N CYS A 360 -3.10 -8.20 -15.83
CA CYS A 360 -4.43 -8.80 -15.72
C CYS A 360 -5.56 -7.86 -16.20
N PHE A 361 -5.46 -6.56 -15.89
CA PHE A 361 -6.50 -5.58 -16.18
C PHE A 361 -6.59 -5.25 -17.67
N ASN A 362 -5.42 -5.11 -18.33
CA ASN A 362 -5.31 -4.73 -19.74
C ASN A 362 -5.35 -5.94 -20.69
N THR A 363 -5.73 -7.12 -20.21
CA THR A 363 -5.91 -8.29 -21.08
C THR A 363 -7.24 -8.19 -21.84
N GLY A 364 -7.26 -8.63 -23.11
CA GLY A 364 -8.46 -8.68 -23.95
C GLY A 364 -8.74 -7.38 -24.70
N ALA A 365 -9.98 -6.90 -24.66
CA ALA A 365 -10.44 -5.72 -25.40
C ALA A 365 -9.99 -4.36 -24.81
N VAL A 366 -9.29 -4.37 -23.68
CA VAL A 366 -8.87 -3.16 -22.95
C VAL A 366 -7.46 -2.74 -23.39
N GLY A 367 -7.29 -1.48 -23.78
CA GLY A 367 -6.00 -0.92 -24.22
C GLY A 367 -4.96 -0.75 -23.09
N LYS A 368 -3.70 -0.50 -23.48
CA LYS A 368 -2.58 -0.22 -22.57
C LYS A 368 -2.55 1.22 -22.02
N ASP A 369 -3.57 2.01 -22.31
CA ASP A 369 -3.71 3.41 -21.92
C ASP A 369 -3.82 3.58 -20.38
N PRO A 370 -3.62 4.79 -19.82
CA PRO A 370 -3.93 5.09 -18.43
C PRO A 370 -5.42 4.81 -18.08
N GLY A 371 -5.75 4.73 -16.78
CA GLY A 371 -7.11 4.39 -16.30
C GLY A 371 -7.21 3.03 -15.62
N VAL A 372 -6.14 2.57 -14.98
CA VAL A 372 -6.18 1.35 -14.15
C VAL A 372 -6.41 1.77 -12.71
N SER A 373 -7.62 1.59 -12.22
CA SER A 373 -8.12 2.25 -11.01
C SER A 373 -8.16 1.34 -9.76
N PHE A 374 -7.42 0.23 -9.77
CA PHE A 374 -7.44 -0.78 -8.70
C PHE A 374 -6.33 -0.58 -7.66
N TRP A 375 -6.62 0.21 -6.62
CA TRP A 375 -5.61 0.68 -5.64
C TRP A 375 -5.51 -0.10 -4.33
N ALA A 376 -6.46 -1.00 -4.03
CA ALA A 376 -6.51 -1.72 -2.75
C ALA A 376 -5.19 -2.42 -2.35
N PRO A 377 -4.48 -3.16 -3.23
CA PRO A 377 -3.24 -3.83 -2.86
C PRO A 377 -2.12 -2.85 -2.46
N GLY A 378 -1.93 -1.78 -3.25
CA GLY A 378 -0.93 -0.75 -2.98
C GLY A 378 -1.19 -0.03 -1.66
N TRP A 379 -2.46 0.32 -1.41
CA TRP A 379 -2.89 0.90 -0.14
C TRP A 379 -2.57 0.01 1.07
N ARG A 380 -2.86 -1.30 0.99
CA ARG A 380 -2.53 -2.25 2.08
C ARG A 380 -1.03 -2.30 2.39
N VAL A 381 -0.17 -2.31 1.37
CA VAL A 381 1.30 -2.28 1.56
C VAL A 381 1.70 -1.02 2.34
N ARG A 382 1.10 0.14 2.03
CA ARG A 382 1.37 1.39 2.76
C ARG A 382 0.84 1.38 4.20
N LEU A 383 -0.33 0.79 4.45
CA LEU A 383 -0.83 0.64 5.83
C LEU A 383 0.08 -0.22 6.70
N PHE A 384 0.59 -1.34 6.17
CA PHE A 384 1.53 -2.20 6.91
C PHE A 384 2.87 -1.51 7.13
N PHE A 385 3.35 -0.72 6.17
CA PHE A 385 4.52 0.14 6.37
C PHE A 385 4.28 1.13 7.53
N MET A 386 3.13 1.81 7.54
CA MET A 386 2.78 2.76 8.60
C MET A 386 2.70 2.09 9.97
N ARG A 387 2.10 0.89 10.04
CA ARG A 387 2.05 0.10 11.29
C ARG A 387 3.45 -0.20 11.86
N GLY A 388 4.44 -0.42 11.00
CA GLY A 388 5.83 -0.70 11.43
C GLY A 388 6.66 0.55 11.74
N ILE A 389 6.35 1.70 11.14
CA ILE A 389 7.13 2.94 11.32
C ILE A 389 6.65 3.76 12.52
N ILE A 390 5.37 3.70 12.88
CA ILE A 390 4.78 4.50 13.98
C ILE A 390 5.54 4.34 15.30
N PRO A 391 5.80 3.11 15.81
CA PRO A 391 6.51 2.98 17.08
C PRO A 391 7.93 3.56 17.04
N ARG A 392 8.55 3.64 15.86
CA ARG A 392 9.86 4.26 15.69
C ARG A 392 9.75 5.79 15.70
N LEU A 393 8.76 6.34 15.01
CA LEU A 393 8.54 7.78 14.97
C LEU A 393 8.13 8.33 16.34
N GLU A 394 7.34 7.58 17.11
CA GLU A 394 7.01 7.92 18.51
C GLU A 394 8.26 8.03 19.37
N ILE A 395 9.25 7.14 19.17
CA ILE A 395 10.55 7.21 19.87
C ILE A 395 11.39 8.40 19.41
N TYR A 396 11.27 8.87 18.17
CA TYR A 396 12.02 10.01 17.64
C TYR A 396 11.32 11.37 17.85
N SER A 397 10.11 11.37 18.41
CA SER A 397 9.33 12.60 18.65
C SER A 397 10.12 13.62 19.49
N PRO A 398 10.01 14.93 19.25
CA PRO A 398 10.94 15.95 19.77
C PRO A 398 11.22 15.90 21.28
N ASP A 399 10.27 15.46 22.10
CA ASP A 399 10.42 15.39 23.56
C ASP A 399 11.42 14.31 24.02
N SER A 400 11.72 13.30 23.18
CA SER A 400 12.72 12.26 23.47
C SER A 400 14.12 12.59 22.93
N LEU A 401 14.27 13.65 22.13
CA LEU A 401 15.55 14.15 21.65
C LEU A 401 16.25 14.93 22.78
N LYS A 402 16.80 14.19 23.76
CA LYS A 402 17.87 14.74 24.61
C LYS A 402 18.93 15.34 23.66
N VAL A 403 19.29 16.60 23.92
CA VAL A 403 20.16 17.54 23.19
C VAL A 403 21.38 16.95 22.44
N LYS A 404 21.83 15.73 22.76
CA LYS A 404 22.97 15.05 22.11
C LYS A 404 22.70 14.57 20.68
N THR A 405 21.48 14.16 20.32
CA THR A 405 21.21 13.61 18.98
C THR A 405 21.12 14.71 17.91
N VAL A 406 20.77 15.95 18.28
CA VAL A 406 20.62 17.07 17.32
C VAL A 406 21.94 17.43 16.63
N LYS A 407 23.09 17.17 17.27
CA LYS A 407 24.41 17.33 16.63
C LYS A 407 24.66 16.32 15.49
N GLU A 408 24.05 15.14 15.55
CA GLU A 408 24.17 14.11 14.51
C GLU A 408 23.28 14.41 13.30
N TRP A 409 22.11 15.02 13.50
CA TRP A 409 21.23 15.47 12.41
C TRP A 409 21.75 16.72 11.67
N ARG A 410 22.65 17.49 12.29
CA ARG A 410 23.21 18.72 11.73
C ARG A 410 24.00 18.49 10.45
N LYS A 411 24.79 17.41 10.37
CA LYS A 411 25.63 17.08 9.21
C LYS A 411 24.84 16.66 7.95
N PRO A 412 23.86 15.73 8.02
CA PRO A 412 23.06 15.36 6.85
C PRO A 412 22.07 16.46 6.42
N LEU A 413 21.51 17.24 7.35
CA LEU A 413 20.65 18.39 6.99
C LEU A 413 21.46 19.50 6.32
N GLN A 414 22.66 19.83 6.82
CA GLN A 414 23.52 20.82 6.16
C GLN A 414 23.96 20.34 4.77
N ASN A 415 24.34 19.06 4.61
CA ASN A 415 24.80 18.55 3.32
C ASN A 415 23.68 18.40 2.27
N ASN A 416 22.44 18.10 2.66
CA ASN A 416 21.32 17.97 1.72
C ASN A 416 20.68 19.33 1.38
N VAL A 417 20.61 20.26 2.34
CA VAL A 417 20.11 21.63 2.11
C VAL A 417 21.10 22.46 1.26
N LEU A 418 22.41 22.25 1.41
CA LEU A 418 23.43 22.89 0.57
C LEU A 418 23.45 22.37 -0.89
N LYS A 419 22.83 21.22 -1.17
CA LYS A 419 22.72 20.64 -2.52
C LYS A 419 21.45 21.04 -3.28
N GLY A 420 20.56 21.83 -2.68
CA GLY A 420 19.30 22.23 -3.32
C GLY A 420 18.32 21.07 -3.53
N GLU A 421 18.52 19.93 -2.87
CA GLU A 421 17.62 18.79 -2.97
C GLU A 421 16.44 18.99 -2.02
N HIS A 422 15.23 19.08 -2.60
CA HIS A 422 13.99 19.21 -1.86
C HIS A 422 13.85 18.10 -0.82
N ALA A 423 13.53 18.50 0.40
CA ALA A 423 13.25 17.63 1.53
C ALA A 423 11.72 17.50 1.70
N PRO A 424 11.08 16.51 1.07
CA PRO A 424 9.67 16.24 1.28
C PRO A 424 9.43 15.65 2.67
N VAL A 425 8.71 16.38 3.51
CA VAL A 425 8.23 15.88 4.79
C VAL A 425 6.94 15.10 4.57
N PHE A 426 6.97 13.87 5.08
CA PHE A 426 5.93 12.83 5.11
C PHE A 426 4.47 13.26 4.91
N PHE A 427 3.80 12.57 3.97
CA PHE A 427 2.34 12.45 3.78
C PHE A 427 1.52 12.93 4.99
N CYS A 428 0.81 14.05 4.80
CA CYS A 428 -0.53 14.21 5.33
C CYS A 428 -1.55 13.84 4.24
#